data_AF-C5KJR9-F1
#
_entry.id   AF-C5KJR9-F1
#
_cell.length_a   1.000
_cell.length_b   1.000
_cell.length_c   1.000
_cell.angle_alpha   90.00
_cell.angle_beta   90.00
_cell.angle_gamma   90.00
#
_symmetry.space_group_name_H-M   'P 1'
#
loop_
_entity.id
_entity.type
_entity.pdbx_description
1 polymer ?
#
loop_
_entity_poly.entity_id
_entity_poly.type
_entity_poly.pdbx_seq_one_letter_code
_entity_poly.pdbx_strand_id
1 'polypeptide(L)'
;HDHHAQVSVISLSPELYALRKVVEMTGGTFSVATSPIHFKRLMQKHLTPPNWVSSPSYIKMGFPVRRACDGNHTADPPIKCMCHNRLQKTFVYICPQCHSPVCEIPVNCPVCRLPLVDDDALKKHHRHIYSMPTYTLLPTVDYPKSYTCQFCGTDFTEGGARCDQCLSDVCYECDMFAHNKLRHCPGC
;
A
#
# COMPACT_ATOMS: atom_id res chain seq x y z
N HIS A 1 -12.61 12.76 26.38
CA HIS A 1 -12.33 12.29 25.01
C HIS A 1 -10.82 12.30 24.82
N ASP A 2 -10.15 11.22 25.23
CA ASP A 2 -8.71 11.10 25.00
C ASP A 2 -8.46 10.82 23.53
N HIS A 3 -7.86 11.79 22.85
CA HIS A 3 -7.35 11.61 21.50
C HIS A 3 -6.14 10.67 21.59
N HIS A 4 -6.32 9.40 21.22
CA HIS A 4 -5.23 8.44 21.04
C HIS A 4 -4.39 8.82 19.81
N ALA A 5 -3.59 9.87 19.93
CA ALA A 5 -2.65 10.32 18.92
C ALA A 5 -1.25 9.77 19.23
N GLN A 6 -0.69 8.97 18.33
CA GLN A 6 0.70 8.52 18.40
C GLN A 6 1.59 9.53 17.68
N VAL A 7 2.62 10.05 18.36
CA VAL A 7 3.54 11.04 17.77
C VAL A 7 4.91 10.40 17.60
N SER A 8 5.42 10.37 16.37
CA SER A 8 6.80 9.94 16.07
C SER A 8 7.61 11.11 15.53
N VAL A 9 8.87 11.23 15.94
CA VAL A 9 9.74 12.39 15.63
C VAL A 9 11.06 11.92 15.04
N ILE A 10 11.45 12.52 13.92
CA ILE A 10 12.81 12.42 13.36
C ILE A 10 13.48 13.78 13.53
N SER A 11 14.46 13.85 14.44
CA SER A 11 15.23 15.06 14.71
C SER A 11 16.47 15.15 13.80
N LEU A 12 16.75 16.33 13.26
CA LEU A 12 18.02 16.62 12.56
C LEU A 12 19.12 17.13 13.51
N SER A 13 18.74 17.44 14.76
CA SER A 13 19.63 17.95 15.81
C SER A 13 19.74 16.92 16.95
N PRO A 14 20.69 17.09 17.89
CA PRO A 14 20.76 16.28 19.10
C PRO A 14 19.42 16.20 19.83
N GLU A 15 19.29 15.17 20.65
CA GLU A 15 18.04 14.84 21.31
C GLU A 15 17.49 15.99 22.16
N LEU A 16 16.22 16.31 21.93
CA LEU A 16 15.47 17.30 22.72
C LEU A 16 14.61 16.57 23.75
N TYR A 17 14.90 16.77 25.03
CA TYR A 17 14.21 16.13 26.15
C TYR A 17 12.68 16.27 26.08
N ALA A 18 12.18 17.46 25.74
CA ALA A 18 10.76 17.71 25.60
C ALA A 18 10.10 16.83 24.53
N LEU A 19 10.73 16.68 23.36
CA LEU A 19 10.21 15.85 22.27
C LEU A 19 10.30 14.36 22.62
N ARG A 20 11.38 13.94 23.28
CA ARG A 20 11.50 12.57 23.79
C ARG A 20 10.33 12.26 24.73
N LYS A 21 10.03 13.16 25.66
CA LYS A 21 8.95 12.96 26.64
C LYS A 21 7.56 12.84 25.98
N VAL A 22 7.28 13.68 24.98
CA VAL A 22 6.02 13.61 24.21
C VAL A 22 5.89 12.28 23.47
N VAL A 23 6.97 11.81 22.84
CA VAL A 23 6.98 10.53 22.11
C VAL A 23 6.78 9.36 23.06
N GLU A 24 7.41 9.37 24.24
CA GLU A 24 7.22 8.34 25.28
C GLU A 24 5.78 8.30 25.80
N MET A 25 5.18 9.46 26.05
CA MET A 25 3.80 9.56 26.53
C MET A 25 2.77 9.07 25.48
N THR A 26 3.07 9.22 24.19
CA THR A 26 2.18 8.83 23.09
C THR A 26 2.48 7.44 22.51
N GLY A 27 3.53 6.77 23.00
CA GLY A 27 3.95 5.44 22.52
C GLY A 27 4.50 5.44 21.10
N GLY A 28 5.02 6.57 20.60
CA GLY A 28 5.64 6.67 19.29
C GLY A 28 7.14 6.35 19.29
N THR A 29 7.83 6.70 18.19
CA THR A 29 9.28 6.49 18.06
C THR A 29 10.03 7.81 17.84
N PHE A 30 11.16 8.00 18.54
CA PHE A 30 12.04 9.16 18.37
C PHE A 30 13.37 8.69 17.77
N SER A 31 13.82 9.33 16.70
CA SER A 31 15.08 9.01 16.01
C SER A 31 15.85 10.29 15.67
N VAL A 32 17.18 10.22 15.69
CA VAL A 32 18.06 11.33 15.27
C VAL A 32 18.73 10.95 13.95
N ALA A 33 18.57 11.81 12.94
CA ALA A 33 19.20 11.65 11.64
C ALA A 33 20.64 12.15 11.69
N THR A 34 21.59 11.26 11.40
CA THR A 34 23.03 11.55 11.40
C THR A 34 23.59 11.87 10.02
N SER A 35 22.87 11.47 8.96
CA SER A 35 23.24 11.72 7.57
C SER A 35 22.00 11.75 6.68
N PRO A 36 22.06 12.30 5.45
CA PRO A 36 20.95 12.29 4.51
C PRO A 36 20.47 10.88 4.14
N ILE A 37 21.40 9.92 4.04
CA ILE A 37 21.09 8.50 3.79
C ILE A 37 20.36 7.91 5.00
N HIS A 38 20.83 8.22 6.21
CA HIS A 38 20.17 7.77 7.43
C HIS A 38 18.75 8.35 7.55
N PHE A 39 18.57 9.63 7.24
CA PHE A 39 17.26 10.27 7.22
C PHE A 39 16.29 9.57 6.26
N LYS A 40 16.73 9.29 5.02
CA LYS A 40 15.92 8.55 4.04
C LYS A 40 15.49 7.17 4.57
N ARG A 41 16.40 6.45 5.23
CA ARG A 41 16.11 5.15 5.85
C ARG A 41 15.10 5.27 7.00
N LEU A 42 15.21 6.32 7.83
CA LEU A 42 14.25 6.59 8.91
C LEU A 42 12.86 6.90 8.35
N MET A 43 12.77 7.71 7.29
CA MET A 43 11.49 7.97 6.62
C MET A 43 10.87 6.70 6.05
N GLN A 44 11.68 5.83 5.44
CA GLN A 44 11.21 4.55 4.89
C GLN A 44 10.57 3.65 5.96
N LYS A 45 11.06 3.66 7.20
CA LYS A 45 10.48 2.88 8.30
C LYS A 45 9.04 3.31 8.61
N HIS A 46 8.70 4.57 8.41
CA HIS A 46 7.35 5.11 8.65
C HIS A 46 6.39 4.92 7.47
N LEU A 47 6.84 4.35 6.34
CA LEU A 47 5.95 4.01 5.23
C LEU A 47 5.10 2.76 5.52
N THR A 48 5.60 1.85 6.35
CA THR A 48 4.83 0.70 6.82
C THR A 48 3.94 1.15 7.97
N PRO A 49 2.61 0.91 7.91
CA PRO A 49 1.73 1.28 9.00
C PRO A 49 2.16 0.57 10.29
N PRO A 50 2.11 1.23 11.47
CA PRO A 50 2.41 0.57 12.73
C PRO A 50 1.38 -0.54 12.99
N ASN A 51 1.75 -1.51 13.83
CA ASN A 51 0.78 -2.48 14.36
C ASN A 51 -0.06 -1.76 15.41
N TRP A 52 -1.29 -1.38 15.06
CA TRP A 52 -2.21 -0.74 16.00
C TRP A 52 -2.87 -1.82 16.86
N VAL A 53 -2.81 -1.66 18.18
CA VAL A 53 -3.39 -2.61 19.16
C VAL A 53 -4.90 -2.36 19.36
N SER A 54 -5.47 -1.35 18.69
CA SER A 54 -6.88 -1.00 18.80
C SER A 54 -7.78 -2.00 18.09
N SER A 55 -8.96 -2.27 18.66
CA SER A 55 -10.00 -3.06 18.02
C SER A 55 -10.37 -2.46 16.65
N PRO A 56 -10.49 -3.28 15.59
CA PRO A 56 -10.82 -2.78 14.27
C PRO A 56 -12.24 -2.18 14.27
N SER A 57 -12.37 -0.95 13.81
CA SER A 57 -13.67 -0.33 13.54
C SER A 57 -14.01 -0.49 12.06
N TYR A 58 -15.23 -0.95 11.76
CA TYR A 58 -15.71 -1.00 10.38
C TYR A 58 -16.06 0.41 9.90
N ILE A 59 -15.47 0.81 8.79
CA ILE A 59 -15.78 2.06 8.11
C ILE A 59 -16.55 1.72 6.84
N LYS A 60 -17.73 2.34 6.68
CA LYS A 60 -18.49 2.22 5.44
C LYS A 60 -17.76 2.98 4.32
N MET A 61 -17.46 2.28 3.22
CA MET A 61 -16.86 2.85 2.02
C MET A 61 -17.78 2.64 0.80
N GLY A 62 -17.62 3.47 -0.22
CA GLY A 62 -18.35 3.37 -1.49
C GLY A 62 -17.40 3.13 -2.65
N PHE A 63 -17.77 2.18 -3.53
CA PHE A 63 -17.08 1.91 -4.79
C PHE A 63 -17.93 2.48 -5.93
N PRO A 64 -17.61 3.69 -6.43
CA PRO A 64 -18.43 4.33 -7.45
C PRO A 64 -18.16 3.76 -8.84
N VAL A 65 -19.21 3.70 -9.66
CA VAL A 65 -19.10 3.30 -11.07
C VAL A 65 -18.74 4.51 -11.93
N ARG A 66 -17.83 4.33 -12.88
CA ARG A 66 -17.49 5.34 -13.89
C ARG A 66 -18.56 5.38 -14.98
N ARG A 67 -19.11 6.57 -15.23
CA ARG A 67 -20.09 6.85 -16.30
C ARG A 67 -19.47 7.82 -17.29
N ALA A 68 -19.48 7.48 -18.57
CA ALA A 68 -19.09 8.39 -19.65
C ALA A 68 -20.06 9.56 -19.74
N CYS A 69 -19.57 10.73 -20.13
CA CYS A 69 -20.38 11.93 -20.35
C CYS A 69 -19.79 12.77 -21.47
N ASP A 70 -19.60 12.11 -22.61
CA ASP A 70 -19.03 12.70 -23.82
C ASP A 70 -20.08 13.56 -24.49
N GLY A 71 -20.05 14.86 -24.21
CA GLY A 71 -21.04 15.86 -24.69
C GLY A 71 -21.12 16.05 -26.21
N ASN A 72 -20.53 15.13 -27.00
CA ASN A 72 -20.62 15.04 -28.44
C ASN A 72 -21.70 14.04 -28.91
N HIS A 73 -22.18 13.14 -28.04
CA HIS A 73 -23.20 12.15 -28.38
C HIS A 73 -24.49 12.42 -27.62
N THR A 74 -25.64 12.32 -28.30
CA THR A 74 -26.98 12.50 -27.69
C THR A 74 -27.30 11.47 -26.61
N ALA A 75 -26.59 10.35 -26.57
CA ALA A 75 -26.73 9.32 -25.56
C ALA A 75 -26.08 9.68 -24.22
N ASP A 76 -25.02 10.49 -24.20
CA ASP A 76 -24.19 10.78 -23.02
C ASP A 76 -23.99 12.29 -22.81
N PRO A 77 -25.02 13.03 -22.35
CA PRO A 77 -24.91 14.47 -22.13
C PRO A 77 -23.85 14.81 -21.06
N PRO A 78 -23.25 16.01 -21.11
CA PRO A 78 -22.25 16.43 -20.13
C PRO A 78 -22.86 16.50 -18.73
N ILE A 79 -22.22 15.85 -17.76
CA ILE A 79 -22.74 15.75 -16.38
C ILE A 79 -22.08 16.81 -15.50
N LYS A 80 -22.88 17.52 -14.72
CA LYS A 80 -22.39 18.51 -13.75
C LYS A 80 -21.81 17.81 -12.52
N CYS A 81 -20.51 17.96 -12.28
CA CYS A 81 -19.85 17.42 -11.10
C CYS A 81 -20.22 18.22 -9.84
N MET A 82 -20.51 17.51 -8.74
CA MET A 82 -20.89 18.12 -7.45
C MET A 82 -19.71 18.56 -6.59
N CYS A 83 -18.46 18.22 -6.95
CA CYS A 83 -17.27 18.69 -6.23
C CYS A 83 -16.97 20.15 -6.52
N HIS A 84 -16.99 20.51 -7.81
CA HIS A 84 -16.54 21.82 -8.30
C HIS A 84 -17.66 22.61 -8.97
N ASN A 85 -18.87 22.04 -9.05
CA ASN A 85 -20.02 22.61 -9.74
C ASN A 85 -19.77 22.87 -11.24
N ARG A 86 -18.87 22.09 -11.87
CA ARG A 86 -18.44 22.23 -13.27
C ARG A 86 -18.95 21.06 -14.12
N LEU A 87 -19.30 21.33 -15.38
CA LEU A 87 -19.65 20.31 -16.35
C LEU A 87 -18.42 19.47 -16.70
N GLN A 88 -18.54 18.15 -16.56
CA GLN A 88 -17.58 17.18 -17.04
C GLN A 88 -17.96 16.75 -18.45
N LYS A 89 -16.94 16.56 -19.29
CA LYS A 89 -17.09 16.27 -20.72
C LYS A 89 -16.51 14.92 -21.15
N THR A 90 -16.03 14.14 -20.19
CA THR A 90 -15.38 12.84 -20.44
C THR A 90 -16.04 11.76 -19.60
N PHE A 91 -15.98 11.87 -18.28
CA PHE A 91 -16.63 10.93 -17.37
C PHE A 91 -16.86 11.54 -15.98
N VAL A 92 -17.69 10.85 -15.21
CA VAL A 92 -17.90 11.08 -13.77
C VAL A 92 -18.01 9.75 -13.04
N TYR A 93 -17.67 9.77 -11.76
CA TYR A 93 -17.95 8.70 -10.81
C TYR A 93 -19.29 8.94 -10.13
N ILE A 94 -20.15 7.91 -10.07
CA ILE A 94 -21.46 8.01 -9.43
C ILE A 94 -21.39 7.44 -8.02
N CYS A 95 -21.68 8.26 -7.01
CA CYS A 95 -21.74 7.81 -5.62
C CYS A 95 -22.80 6.70 -5.45
N PRO A 96 -22.47 5.53 -4.87
CA PRO A 96 -23.42 4.43 -4.72
C PRO A 96 -24.52 4.67 -3.67
N GLN A 97 -24.35 5.67 -2.80
CA GLN A 97 -25.31 5.96 -1.72
C GLN A 97 -26.30 7.08 -2.07
N CYS A 98 -25.83 8.16 -2.69
CA CYS A 98 -26.67 9.33 -3.00
C CYS A 98 -26.72 9.67 -4.50
N HIS A 99 -26.07 8.87 -5.35
CA HIS A 99 -26.00 9.05 -6.80
C HIS A 99 -25.40 10.38 -7.28
N SER A 100 -24.73 11.14 -6.41
CA SER A 100 -24.06 12.38 -6.79
C SER A 100 -22.88 12.11 -7.73
N PRO A 101 -22.75 12.83 -8.86
CA PRO A 101 -21.60 12.74 -9.74
C PRO A 101 -20.37 13.48 -9.19
N VAL A 102 -19.22 12.82 -9.23
CA VAL A 102 -17.93 13.26 -8.71
C VAL A 102 -16.87 13.11 -9.82
N CYS A 103 -15.89 14.01 -9.92
CA CYS A 103 -14.92 13.98 -11.02
C CYS A 103 -13.68 13.11 -10.75
N GLU A 104 -13.34 12.85 -9.50
CA GLU A 104 -12.11 12.15 -9.11
C GLU A 104 -12.33 11.34 -7.83
N ILE A 105 -11.56 10.26 -7.67
CA ILE A 105 -11.46 9.43 -6.48
C ILE A 105 -9.96 9.17 -6.20
N PRO A 106 -9.51 9.04 -4.95
CA PRO A 106 -10.30 8.92 -3.73
C PRO A 106 -10.76 10.28 -3.17
N VAL A 107 -12.05 10.40 -2.85
CA VAL A 107 -12.61 11.61 -2.20
C VAL A 107 -13.77 11.26 -1.28
N ASN A 108 -14.05 12.11 -0.30
CA ASN A 108 -15.32 12.02 0.42
C ASN A 108 -16.43 12.64 -0.43
N CYS A 109 -17.53 11.92 -0.61
CA CYS A 109 -18.67 12.41 -1.38
C CYS A 109 -19.14 13.79 -0.83
N PRO A 110 -19.28 14.83 -1.67
CA PRO A 110 -19.66 16.17 -1.19
C PRO A 110 -21.07 16.23 -0.63
N VAL A 111 -21.94 15.27 -1.00
CA VAL A 111 -23.35 15.21 -0.57
C VAL A 111 -23.52 14.36 0.69
N CYS A 112 -23.13 13.08 0.65
CA CYS A 112 -23.38 12.14 1.75
C CYS A 112 -22.16 11.83 2.62
N ARG A 113 -20.99 12.41 2.33
CA ARG A 113 -19.71 12.21 3.04
C ARG A 113 -19.17 10.78 3.06
N LEU A 114 -19.79 9.85 2.33
CA LEU A 114 -19.26 8.50 2.14
C LEU A 114 -17.87 8.57 1.44
N PRO A 115 -16.82 7.95 2.01
CA PRO A 115 -15.52 7.83 1.34
C PRO A 115 -15.68 7.01 0.06
N LEU A 116 -15.31 7.62 -1.07
CA LEU A 116 -15.33 6.99 -2.38
C LEU A 116 -13.92 6.56 -2.75
N VAL A 117 -13.74 5.28 -3.01
CA VAL A 117 -12.44 4.67 -3.34
C VAL A 117 -12.58 3.72 -4.52
N ASP A 118 -11.49 3.55 -5.25
CA ASP A 118 -11.40 2.56 -6.32
C ASP A 118 -11.05 1.19 -5.71
N ASP A 119 -11.78 0.14 -6.11
CA ASP A 119 -11.60 -1.21 -5.58
C ASP A 119 -10.21 -1.77 -5.92
N ASP A 120 -9.74 -1.57 -7.15
CA ASP A 120 -8.43 -2.06 -7.58
C ASP A 120 -7.30 -1.30 -6.87
N ALA A 121 -7.46 0.01 -6.67
CA ALA A 121 -6.50 0.80 -5.91
C ALA A 121 -6.41 0.35 -4.44
N LEU A 122 -7.54 0.01 -3.81
CA LEU A 122 -7.57 -0.50 -2.44
C LEU A 122 -6.89 -1.87 -2.32
N LYS A 123 -7.20 -2.80 -3.24
CA LYS A 123 -6.55 -4.12 -3.32
C LYS A 123 -5.05 -4.02 -3.53
N LYS A 124 -4.59 -3.11 -4.39
CA LYS A 124 -3.15 -2.85 -4.60
C LYS A 124 -2.49 -2.34 -3.31
N HIS A 125 -3.10 -1.38 -2.62
CA HIS A 125 -2.58 -0.89 -1.34
C HIS A 125 -2.49 -2.00 -0.29
N HIS A 126 -3.52 -2.85 -0.18
CA HIS A 126 -3.49 -3.99 0.74
C HIS A 126 -2.26 -4.88 0.52
N ARG A 127 -1.95 -5.24 -0.73
CA ARG A 127 -0.77 -6.08 -1.06
C ARG A 127 0.55 -5.40 -0.70
N HIS A 128 0.63 -4.08 -0.78
CA HIS A 128 1.85 -3.35 -0.42
C HIS A 128 2.05 -3.20 1.09
N ILE A 129 0.97 -3.27 1.87
CA ILE A 129 1.01 -3.15 3.33
C ILE A 129 1.50 -4.45 3.99
N TYR A 130 1.07 -5.62 3.49
CA TYR A 130 1.48 -6.89 4.09
C TYR A 130 2.81 -7.35 3.53
N SER A 131 3.77 -7.58 4.43
CA SER A 131 5.04 -8.19 4.05
C SER A 131 4.80 -9.63 3.66
N MET A 132 5.32 -10.00 2.50
CA MET A 132 5.39 -11.38 2.05
C MET A 132 6.26 -12.21 3.02
N PRO A 133 5.86 -13.44 3.37
CA PRO A 133 6.70 -14.34 4.17
C PRO A 133 7.99 -14.65 3.41
N THR A 134 9.11 -14.60 4.12
CA THR A 134 10.42 -14.92 3.58
C THR A 134 10.47 -16.37 3.16
N TYR A 135 11.01 -16.65 1.98
CA TYR A 135 11.23 -18.01 1.53
C TYR A 135 12.31 -18.70 2.36
N THR A 136 12.17 -20.02 2.53
CA THR A 136 13.16 -20.85 3.20
C THR A 136 14.34 -21.09 2.26
N LEU A 137 15.55 -20.71 2.66
CA LEU A 137 16.75 -20.95 1.85
C LEU A 137 16.94 -22.45 1.58
N LEU A 138 17.20 -22.79 0.33
CA LEU A 138 17.53 -24.15 -0.05
C LEU A 138 18.93 -24.51 0.48
N PRO A 139 19.13 -25.73 0.99
CA PRO A 139 20.43 -26.16 1.47
C PRO A 139 21.44 -26.20 0.31
N THR A 140 22.59 -25.56 0.50
CA THR A 140 23.76 -25.74 -0.36
C THR A 140 24.33 -27.12 -0.09
N VAL A 141 24.03 -28.08 -0.96
CA VAL A 141 24.59 -29.43 -0.86
C VAL A 141 25.91 -29.47 -1.64
N ASP A 142 26.95 -30.08 -1.08
CA ASP A 142 28.27 -30.26 -1.71
C ASP A 142 28.24 -31.10 -3.00
N TYR A 143 27.06 -31.61 -3.39
CA TYR A 143 26.82 -32.38 -4.61
C TYR A 143 25.96 -31.57 -5.59
N PRO A 144 26.19 -31.68 -6.91
CA PRO A 144 25.51 -30.87 -7.91
C PRO A 144 24.04 -31.29 -8.05
N LYS A 145 23.17 -30.76 -7.19
CA LYS A 145 21.73 -30.71 -7.44
C LYS A 145 21.47 -29.46 -8.28
N SER A 146 21.17 -29.66 -9.56
CA SER A 146 20.59 -28.60 -10.39
C SER A 146 19.12 -28.43 -10.00
N TYR A 147 18.78 -27.25 -9.50
CA TYR A 147 17.39 -26.84 -9.31
C TYR A 147 16.96 -26.04 -10.54
N THR A 148 15.70 -26.16 -10.94
CA THR A 148 15.13 -25.31 -12.00
C THR A 148 14.20 -24.30 -11.34
N CYS A 149 14.43 -23.01 -11.58
CA CYS A 149 13.57 -21.97 -11.05
C CYS A 149 12.18 -22.06 -11.67
N GLN A 150 11.16 -22.18 -10.83
CA GLN A 150 9.78 -22.38 -11.29
C GLN A 150 9.13 -21.11 -11.86
N PHE A 151 9.78 -19.95 -11.71
CA PHE A 151 9.26 -18.66 -12.22
C PHE A 151 9.92 -18.21 -13.51
N CYS A 152 11.25 -18.34 -13.65
CA CYS A 152 11.98 -17.95 -14.86
C CYS A 152 12.49 -19.13 -15.69
N GLY A 153 12.39 -20.37 -15.18
CA GLY A 153 12.83 -21.57 -15.89
C GLY A 153 14.35 -21.75 -15.96
N THR A 154 15.14 -20.89 -15.31
CA THR A 154 16.61 -20.99 -15.31
C THR A 154 17.09 -21.97 -14.26
N ASP A 155 18.06 -22.81 -14.64
CA ASP A 155 18.71 -23.69 -13.69
C ASP A 155 19.68 -22.93 -12.78
N PHE A 156 19.73 -23.31 -11.51
CA PHE A 156 20.64 -22.75 -10.51
C PHE A 156 21.12 -23.85 -9.57
N THR A 157 22.31 -23.65 -9.00
CA THR A 157 22.95 -24.63 -8.10
C THR A 157 23.06 -24.13 -6.67
N GLU A 158 23.07 -22.81 -6.46
CA GLU A 158 23.27 -22.16 -5.16
C GLU A 158 22.36 -20.94 -5.01
N GLY A 159 22.13 -20.51 -3.77
CA GLY A 159 21.43 -19.26 -3.47
C GLY A 159 19.93 -19.26 -3.80
N GLY A 160 19.32 -20.44 -3.98
CA GLY A 160 17.89 -20.57 -4.16
C GLY A 160 17.12 -20.56 -2.85
N ALA A 161 15.84 -20.29 -2.95
CA ALA A 161 14.90 -20.36 -1.85
C ALA A 161 13.65 -21.16 -2.27
N ARG A 162 12.86 -21.58 -1.28
CA ARG A 162 11.61 -22.31 -1.46
C ARG A 162 10.48 -21.59 -0.76
N CYS A 163 9.35 -21.44 -1.45
CA CYS A 163 8.13 -20.93 -0.83
C CYS A 163 7.50 -22.01 0.07
N ASP A 164 7.21 -21.69 1.33
CA ASP A 164 6.61 -22.66 2.27
C ASP A 164 5.14 -23.00 1.96
N GLN A 165 4.48 -22.20 1.11
CA GLN A 165 3.06 -22.35 0.78
C GLN A 165 2.85 -23.18 -0.49
N CYS A 166 3.46 -22.77 -1.62
CA CYS A 166 3.32 -23.49 -2.89
C CYS A 166 4.46 -24.49 -3.17
N LEU A 167 5.47 -24.55 -2.28
CA LEU A 167 6.64 -25.42 -2.39
C LEU A 167 7.48 -25.23 -3.67
N SER A 168 7.32 -24.08 -4.35
CA SER A 168 8.08 -23.76 -5.56
C SER A 168 9.52 -23.35 -5.23
N ASP A 169 10.46 -23.89 -6.00
CA ASP A 169 11.89 -23.55 -5.95
C ASP A 169 12.18 -22.33 -6.82
N VAL A 170 12.87 -21.35 -6.25
CA VAL A 170 13.16 -20.06 -6.88
C VAL A 170 14.62 -19.70 -6.77
N CYS A 171 15.17 -19.14 -7.86
CA CYS A 171 16.49 -18.55 -7.86
C CYS A 171 16.50 -17.22 -7.09
N TYR A 172 17.70 -16.78 -6.70
CA TYR A 172 17.93 -15.52 -5.98
C TYR A 172 17.30 -14.29 -6.66
N GLU A 173 17.40 -14.18 -7.99
CA GLU A 173 16.84 -13.02 -8.71
C GLU A 173 15.31 -12.98 -8.64
N CYS A 174 14.66 -14.13 -8.81
CA CYS A 174 13.21 -14.27 -8.71
C CYS A 174 12.74 -14.05 -7.26
N ASP A 175 13.50 -14.52 -6.28
CA ASP A 175 13.26 -14.24 -4.87
C ASP A 175 13.30 -12.73 -4.57
N MET A 176 14.39 -12.05 -4.97
CA MET A 176 14.51 -10.61 -4.83
C MET A 176 13.40 -9.85 -5.54
N PHE A 177 13.02 -10.28 -6.75
CA PHE A 177 11.96 -9.65 -7.53
C PHE A 177 10.59 -9.83 -6.86
N ALA A 178 10.30 -11.04 -6.38
CA ALA A 178 9.07 -11.34 -5.65
C ALA A 178 8.95 -10.46 -4.40
N HIS A 179 10.01 -10.37 -3.58
CA HIS A 179 9.96 -9.61 -2.32
C HIS A 179 9.98 -8.08 -2.50
N ASN A 180 10.72 -7.56 -3.48
CA ASN A 180 10.88 -6.11 -3.63
C ASN A 180 9.87 -5.46 -4.58
N LYS A 181 9.45 -6.17 -5.63
CA LYS A 181 8.60 -5.61 -6.69
C LYS A 181 7.17 -6.14 -6.61
N LEU A 182 6.98 -7.46 -6.57
CA LEU A 182 5.64 -8.06 -6.60
C LEU A 182 4.95 -8.02 -5.24
N ARG A 183 5.69 -8.25 -4.15
CA ARG A 183 5.21 -8.47 -2.78
C ARG A 183 4.18 -9.59 -2.65
N HIS A 184 4.20 -10.55 -3.56
CA HIS A 184 3.46 -11.81 -3.46
C HIS A 184 4.18 -12.90 -4.25
N CYS A 185 3.89 -14.16 -3.91
CA CYS A 185 4.46 -15.31 -4.60
C CYS A 185 3.68 -15.50 -5.91
N PRO A 186 4.34 -15.57 -7.08
CA PRO A 186 3.68 -15.95 -8.33
C PRO A 186 3.01 -17.34 -8.30
N GLY A 187 3.48 -18.24 -7.44
CA GLY A 187 2.96 -19.60 -7.33
C GLY A 187 1.80 -19.80 -6.34
N CYS A 188 1.51 -18.82 -5.47
CA CYS A 188 0.40 -18.85 -4.51
C CYS A 188 -0.79 -18.06 -5.02
#